data_AF-A0A173VH02-F1
#
_entry.id   AF-A0A173VH02-F1
#
_cell.length_a   1.000
_cell.length_b   1.000
_cell.length_c   1.000
_cell.angle_alpha   90.00
_cell.angle_beta   90.00
_cell.angle_gamma   90.00
#
_symmetry.space_group_name_H-M   'P 1'
#
loop_
_entity.id
_entity.type
_entity.pdbx_description
1 polymer ?
#
loop_
_entity_poly.entity_id
_entity_poly.type
_entity_poly.pdbx_seq_one_letter_code
_entity_poly.pdbx_strand_id
1 'polypeptide(L)'
;MREIKFRAKRIDNNKWAYGGLVQADDYCIIDQQNELYVEREYNFRGDTHFFQLSGVMCDETTIGQFTGLKDKSRKEIYEGDIISVNGKYPKLIRYIDEWASYCLANLTDLDCDLKTRYWQQVSPCWWTDYKREIKVIGNVYDNLELVKGG
;
A
#
# COMPACT_ATOMS: atom_id res chain seq x y z
N MET A 1 -14.21 8.98 -11.01
CA MET A 1 -14.05 8.71 -9.56
C MET A 1 -12.76 7.93 -9.38
N ARG A 2 -11.91 8.26 -8.41
CA ARG A 2 -10.65 7.53 -8.15
C ARG A 2 -10.95 6.25 -7.36
N GLU A 3 -10.25 5.17 -7.67
CA GLU A 3 -10.32 3.94 -6.85
C GLU A 3 -9.57 4.18 -5.53
N ILE A 4 -10.24 3.90 -4.41
CA ILE A 4 -9.64 3.95 -3.08
C ILE A 4 -9.50 2.51 -2.61
N LYS A 5 -8.26 2.06 -2.46
CA LYS A 5 -7.93 0.68 -2.15
C LYS A 5 -6.65 0.64 -1.34
N PHE A 6 -6.57 -0.30 -0.42
CA PHE A 6 -5.44 -0.50 0.47
C PHE A 6 -4.98 -1.95 0.42
N ARG A 7 -3.75 -2.17 0.86
CA ARG A 7 -3.23 -3.49 1.18
C ARG A 7 -2.53 -3.47 2.54
N ALA A 8 -2.50 -4.60 3.21
CA ALA A 8 -1.71 -4.82 4.42
C ALA A 8 -1.43 -6.33 4.57
N LYS A 9 -0.39 -6.69 5.31
CA LYS A 9 -0.10 -8.08 5.66
C LYS A 9 -1.02 -8.54 6.78
N ARG A 10 -1.62 -9.71 6.62
CA ARG A 10 -2.50 -10.31 7.62
C ARG A 10 -1.68 -10.79 8.81
N ILE A 11 -2.21 -10.61 10.01
CA ILE A 11 -1.55 -11.07 11.25
C ILE A 11 -1.53 -12.60 11.39
N ASP A 12 -2.46 -13.30 10.76
CA ASP A 12 -2.67 -14.74 10.92
C ASP A 12 -1.70 -15.60 10.10
N ASN A 13 -1.31 -15.14 8.91
CA ASN A 13 -0.54 -15.93 7.96
C ASN A 13 0.48 -15.12 7.15
N ASN A 14 0.66 -13.83 7.46
CA ASN A 14 1.62 -12.93 6.83
C ASN A 14 1.42 -12.72 5.30
N LYS A 15 0.28 -13.16 4.73
CA LYS A 15 -0.08 -12.91 3.33
C LYS A 15 -0.70 -11.52 3.17
N TRP A 16 -0.59 -10.96 1.98
CA TRP A 16 -1.23 -9.68 1.66
C TRP A 16 -2.75 -9.83 1.53
N ALA A 17 -3.48 -8.93 2.19
CA ALA A 17 -4.89 -8.66 1.95
C ALA A 17 -5.03 -7.35 1.18
N TYR A 18 -6.09 -7.24 0.37
CA TYR A 18 -6.38 -6.08 -0.47
C TYR A 18 -7.85 -5.72 -0.35
N GLY A 19 -8.17 -4.43 -0.22
CA GLY A 19 -9.54 -4.00 -0.02
C GLY A 19 -9.70 -2.61 0.59
N GLY A 20 -10.85 -2.37 1.22
CA GLY A 20 -11.12 -1.17 2.00
C GLY A 20 -10.39 -1.22 3.35
N LEU A 21 -9.84 -0.09 3.80
CA LEU A 21 -9.25 0.00 5.13
C LEU A 21 -10.32 0.39 6.14
N VAL A 22 -10.45 -0.41 7.20
CA VAL A 22 -11.20 -0.08 8.41
C VAL A 22 -10.21 -0.02 9.55
N GLN A 23 -10.02 1.18 10.12
CA GLN A 23 -9.13 1.40 11.26
C GLN A 23 -9.99 1.86 12.45
N ALA A 24 -9.89 1.14 13.55
CA ALA A 24 -10.62 1.44 14.79
C ALA A 24 -9.76 1.05 15.99
N ASP A 25 -9.48 2.01 16.88
CA ASP A 25 -8.57 1.85 18.03
C ASP A 25 -7.26 1.14 17.61
N ASP A 26 -6.98 -0.04 18.18
CA ASP A 26 -5.79 -0.85 17.93
C ASP A 26 -5.97 -1.86 16.77
N TYR A 27 -7.06 -1.76 16.02
CA TYR A 27 -7.41 -2.70 14.96
C TYR A 27 -7.24 -2.09 13.56
N CYS A 28 -6.44 -2.76 12.74
CA CYS A 28 -6.39 -2.56 11.30
C CYS A 28 -7.05 -3.75 10.60
N ILE A 29 -8.12 -3.48 9.85
CA ILE A 29 -8.87 -4.48 9.09
C ILE A 29 -8.86 -4.12 7.62
N ILE A 30 -8.56 -5.09 6.76
CA ILE A 30 -8.78 -4.97 5.32
C ILE A 30 -10.09 -5.67 4.97
N ASP A 31 -11.12 -4.90 4.63
CA ASP A 31 -12.37 -5.40 4.09
C ASP A 31 -12.19 -5.79 2.62
N GLN A 32 -12.18 -7.09 2.36
CA GLN A 32 -12.00 -7.65 1.03
C GLN A 32 -13.31 -7.72 0.22
N GLN A 33 -14.40 -7.12 0.72
CA GLN A 33 -15.74 -7.14 0.11
C GLN A 33 -16.33 -8.55 -0.03
N ASN A 34 -15.91 -9.49 0.84
CA ASN A 34 -16.61 -10.77 0.98
C ASN A 34 -17.95 -10.49 1.66
N GLU A 35 -19.08 -10.72 0.99
CA GLU A 35 -20.45 -10.26 1.31
C GLU A 35 -21.06 -10.66 2.69
N LEU A 36 -20.38 -10.46 3.82
CA LEU A 36 -20.89 -10.83 5.15
C LEU A 36 -20.84 -9.65 6.12
N TYR A 37 -21.60 -8.60 5.80
CA TYR A 37 -22.14 -7.72 6.83
C TYR A 37 -23.35 -8.43 7.44
N VAL A 38 -23.11 -9.36 8.37
CA VAL A 38 -24.22 -9.94 9.13
C VAL A 38 -24.56 -8.95 10.22
N GLU A 39 -25.64 -8.20 10.03
CA GLU A 39 -26.30 -7.55 11.16
C GLU A 39 -26.80 -8.66 12.08
N ARG A 40 -26.19 -8.75 13.27
CA ARG A 40 -26.74 -9.57 14.33
C ARG A 40 -27.37 -8.64 15.33
N GLU A 41 -28.69 -8.74 15.49
CA GLU A 41 -29.35 -8.21 16.67
C GLU A 41 -28.74 -8.90 17.89
N TYR A 42 -28.00 -8.15 18.69
CA TYR A 42 -27.48 -8.63 19.96
C TYR A 42 -28.11 -7.78 21.07
N ASN A 43 -29.10 -8.35 21.75
CA ASN A 43 -29.79 -7.69 22.85
C ASN A 43 -28.88 -7.60 24.09
N PHE A 44 -27.94 -6.66 24.10
CA PHE A 44 -27.22 -6.26 25.31
C PHE A 44 -27.71 -4.88 25.76
N ARG A 45 -28.53 -4.84 26.81
CA ARG A 45 -29.00 -3.61 27.47
C ARG A 45 -29.76 -2.60 26.57
N GLY A 46 -30.58 -3.10 25.65
CA GLY A 46 -31.76 -2.37 25.18
C GLY A 46 -31.56 -1.35 24.06
N ASP A 47 -30.46 -1.40 23.30
CA ASP A 47 -30.33 -0.96 21.90
C ASP A 47 -28.83 -1.03 21.51
N THR A 48 -28.36 -2.17 21.00
CA THR A 48 -26.98 -2.27 20.49
C THR A 48 -26.94 -3.11 19.23
N HIS A 49 -26.77 -2.44 18.08
CA HIS A 49 -26.54 -3.10 16.80
C HIS A 49 -25.05 -3.41 16.66
N PHE A 50 -24.70 -4.69 16.45
CA PHE A 50 -23.34 -5.09 16.12
C PHE A 50 -23.26 -5.47 14.65
N PHE A 51 -22.31 -4.85 13.94
CA PHE A 51 -21.96 -5.23 12.59
C PHE A 51 -20.79 -6.21 12.64
N GLN A 52 -21.00 -7.42 12.12
CA GLN A 52 -19.87 -8.31 11.86
C GLN A 52 -19.17 -7.81 10.59
N LEU A 53 -17.92 -7.36 10.73
CA LEU A 53 -17.07 -6.99 9.59
C LEU A 53 -16.48 -8.26 8.96
N SER A 54 -16.63 -8.41 7.64
CA SER A 54 -16.06 -9.52 6.84
C SER A 54 -14.60 -9.28 6.43
N GLY A 55 -13.89 -8.47 7.20
CA GLY A 55 -12.51 -8.12 6.92
C GLY A 55 -11.51 -9.03 7.62
N VAL A 56 -10.26 -8.88 7.25
CA VAL A 56 -9.15 -9.63 7.85
C VAL A 56 -8.28 -8.70 8.67
N MET A 57 -7.92 -9.16 9.87
CA MET A 57 -7.00 -8.44 10.74
C MET A 57 -5.61 -8.38 10.12
N CYS A 58 -5.03 -7.19 10.09
CA CYS A 58 -3.76 -6.90 9.44
C CYS A 58 -2.82 -6.11 10.36
N ASP A 59 -1.53 -6.19 10.05
CA ASP A 59 -0.49 -5.38 10.66
C ASP A 59 -0.56 -3.95 10.10
N GLU A 60 -0.88 -3.00 10.97
CA GLU A 60 -1.02 -1.58 10.64
C GLU A 60 0.26 -0.96 10.05
N THR A 61 1.43 -1.49 10.42
CA THR A 61 2.72 -0.96 9.96
C THR A 61 3.00 -1.30 8.50
N THR A 62 2.22 -2.23 7.94
CA THR A 62 2.35 -2.69 6.55
C THR A 62 1.31 -2.09 5.61
N ILE A 63 0.47 -1.18 6.12
CA ILE A 63 -0.56 -0.53 5.31
C ILE A 63 0.11 0.22 4.16
N GLY A 64 -0.38 -0.03 2.95
CA GLY A 64 -0.04 0.74 1.76
C GLY A 64 -1.28 1.07 0.97
N GLN A 65 -1.47 2.35 0.66
CA GLN A 65 -2.57 2.79 -0.21
C GLN A 65 -2.20 2.59 -1.69
N PHE A 66 -3.20 2.22 -2.49
CA PHE A 66 -3.09 2.15 -3.94
C PHE A 66 -2.88 3.55 -4.52
N THR A 67 -1.83 3.71 -5.33
CA THR A 67 -1.48 5.01 -5.94
C THR A 67 -2.45 5.46 -7.04
N GLY A 68 -3.32 4.56 -7.52
CA GLY A 68 -4.12 4.77 -8.72
C GLY A 68 -3.41 4.38 -10.02
N LEU A 69 -2.15 3.96 -9.96
CA LEU A 69 -1.31 3.64 -11.11
C LEU A 69 -1.01 2.14 -11.21
N LYS A 70 -0.86 1.66 -12.44
CA LYS A 70 -0.47 0.27 -12.74
C LYS A 70 0.82 0.27 -13.54
N ASP A 71 1.67 -0.71 -13.29
CA ASP A 71 2.88 -0.91 -14.08
C ASP A 71 2.56 -1.48 -15.48
N LYS A 72 3.57 -1.68 -16.34
CA LYS A 72 3.34 -2.21 -17.70
C LYS A 72 2.74 -3.63 -17.72
N SER A 73 2.92 -4.41 -16.66
CA SER A 73 2.34 -5.74 -16.50
C SER A 73 0.94 -5.69 -15.88
N ARG A 74 0.32 -4.49 -15.77
CA ARG A 74 -0.98 -4.24 -15.14
C ARG A 74 -1.00 -4.52 -13.65
N LYS A 75 0.17 -4.68 -13.01
CA LYS A 75 0.26 -4.82 -11.56
C LYS A 75 0.03 -3.46 -10.92
N GLU A 76 -0.86 -3.42 -9.94
CA GLU A 76 -1.15 -2.23 -9.16
C GLU A 76 0.05 -1.80 -8.33
N ILE A 77 0.27 -0.49 -8.27
CA ILE A 77 1.38 0.13 -7.56
C ILE A 77 0.82 0.72 -6.26
N TYR A 78 1.38 0.30 -5.14
CA TYR A 78 1.01 0.75 -3.80
C TYR A 78 2.16 1.49 -3.14
N GLU A 79 1.85 2.24 -2.08
CA GLU A 79 2.88 2.75 -1.18
C GLU A 79 3.77 1.61 -0.64
N GLY A 80 5.08 1.91 -0.53
CA GLY A 80 6.09 0.94 -0.12
C GLY A 80 6.55 -0.01 -1.23
N ASP A 81 5.98 0.07 -2.44
CA ASP A 81 6.49 -0.66 -3.59
C ASP A 81 7.83 -0.09 -4.08
N ILE A 82 8.67 -1.00 -4.57
CA ILE A 82 9.92 -0.71 -5.24
C ILE A 82 9.72 -0.98 -6.72
N ILE A 83 9.94 0.05 -7.54
CA ILE A 83 9.86 -0.04 -9.00
C ILE A 83 11.25 0.00 -9.63
N SER A 84 11.39 -0.64 -10.78
CA SER A 84 12.50 -0.46 -11.69
C SER A 84 12.04 0.31 -12.93
N VAL A 85 12.93 1.14 -13.48
CA VAL A 85 12.71 1.83 -14.76
C VAL A 85 13.71 1.30 -15.78
N ASN A 86 13.22 0.66 -16.84
CA ASN A 86 14.05 0.03 -17.88
C ASN A 86 15.07 -0.98 -17.32
N GLY A 87 14.69 -1.72 -16.28
CA GLY A 87 15.56 -2.70 -15.60
C GLY A 87 16.69 -2.08 -14.76
N LYS A 88 16.67 -0.76 -14.52
CA LYS A 88 17.69 -0.04 -13.77
C LYS A 88 17.07 0.82 -12.66
N TYR A 89 17.95 1.32 -11.78
CA TYR A 89 17.66 2.32 -10.75
C TYR A 89 16.39 2.01 -9.94
N PRO A 90 16.47 1.05 -8.99
CA PRO A 90 15.33 0.76 -8.14
C PRO A 90 14.93 2.00 -7.34
N LYS A 91 13.63 2.31 -7.34
CA LYS A 91 13.05 3.48 -6.69
C LYS A 91 11.94 3.07 -5.74
N LEU A 92 11.95 3.63 -4.54
CA LEU A 92 10.88 3.48 -3.56
C LEU A 92 9.76 4.49 -3.84
N ILE A 93 8.52 4.03 -3.68
CA ILE A 93 7.31 4.85 -3.75
C ILE A 93 6.81 5.14 -2.34
N ARG A 94 6.61 6.42 -2.02
CA ARG A 94 6.09 6.85 -0.73
C ARG A 94 5.17 8.06 -0.86
N TYR A 95 4.16 8.17 -0.01
CA TYR A 95 3.39 9.40 0.10
C TYR A 95 4.17 10.42 0.95
N ILE A 96 4.29 11.64 0.46
CA ILE A 96 4.97 12.73 1.17
C ILE A 96 3.92 13.78 1.55
N ASP A 97 3.67 13.90 2.86
CA ASP A 97 2.60 14.72 3.42
C ASP A 97 2.77 16.20 3.05
N GLU A 98 4.00 16.72 3.10
CA GLU A 98 4.31 18.11 2.80
C GLU A 98 3.95 18.49 1.35
N TRP A 99 3.94 17.52 0.43
CA TRP A 99 3.67 17.73 -0.98
C TRP A 99 2.31 17.16 -1.41
N ALA A 100 1.59 16.51 -0.49
CA ALA A 100 0.35 15.80 -0.74
C ALA A 100 0.41 14.89 -1.98
N SER A 101 1.50 14.15 -2.15
CA SER A 101 1.79 13.43 -3.39
C SER A 101 2.63 12.17 -3.20
N TYR A 102 2.36 11.16 -4.02
CA TYR A 102 3.26 10.01 -4.15
C TYR A 102 4.53 10.41 -4.88
N CYS A 103 5.66 10.18 -4.22
CA CYS A 103 6.98 10.56 -4.69
C CYS A 103 7.90 9.34 -4.84
N LEU A 104 8.97 9.53 -5.60
CA LEU A 104 10.00 8.53 -5.85
C LEU A 104 11.33 8.94 -5.22
N ALA A 105 12.06 7.98 -4.68
CA ALA A 105 13.47 8.15 -4.30
C ALA A 105 14.27 6.96 -4.82
N ASN A 106 15.51 7.16 -5.25
CA ASN A 106 16.37 6.01 -5.53
C ASN A 106 16.67 5.29 -4.22
N LEU A 107 16.72 3.96 -4.23
CA LEU A 107 17.08 3.21 -3.02
C LEU A 107 18.45 3.59 -2.47
N THR A 108 19.39 3.95 -3.35
CA THR A 108 20.75 4.39 -2.98
C THR A 108 20.79 5.72 -2.23
N ASP A 109 19.71 6.51 -2.30
CA ASP A 109 19.62 7.82 -1.65
C ASP A 109 18.90 7.75 -0.29
N LEU A 110 18.43 6.56 0.11
CA LEU A 110 17.71 6.32 1.37
C LEU A 110 18.69 5.98 2.50
N ASP A 111 18.38 6.44 3.71
CA ASP A 111 19.03 6.00 4.93
C ASP A 111 18.44 4.66 5.46
N CYS A 112 18.93 4.20 6.61
CA CYS A 112 18.46 2.96 7.24
C CYS A 112 16.99 2.99 7.67
N ASP A 113 16.39 4.17 7.77
CA ASP A 113 14.99 4.39 8.14
C ASP A 113 14.09 4.63 6.91
N LEU A 114 14.62 4.40 5.70
CA LEU A 114 13.93 4.65 4.43
C LEU A 114 13.53 6.13 4.25
N LYS A 115 14.35 7.05 4.76
CA LYS A 115 14.17 8.50 4.62
C LYS A 115 15.24 9.09 3.72
N THR A 116 14.88 10.20 3.09
CA THR A 116 15.79 10.98 2.27
C THR A 116 15.26 12.39 2.08
N ARG A 117 16.15 13.31 1.70
CA ARG A 117 15.78 14.66 1.21
C ARG A 117 15.59 14.71 -0.30
N TYR A 118 15.88 13.61 -1.01
CA TYR A 118 15.91 13.55 -2.47
C TYR A 118 14.63 12.95 -3.08
N TRP A 119 13.48 13.18 -2.43
CA TRP A 119 12.19 12.79 -3.00
C TRP A 119 11.91 13.55 -4.30
N GLN A 120 11.32 12.85 -5.25
CA GLN A 120 10.99 13.38 -6.57
C GLN A 120 9.49 13.25 -6.79
N GLN A 121 8.79 14.39 -6.87
CA GLN A 121 7.45 14.42 -7.42
C GLN A 121 7.55 14.26 -8.94
N VAL A 122 6.88 13.24 -9.47
CA VAL A 122 6.87 12.94 -10.90
C VAL A 122 5.55 13.37 -11.52
N SER A 123 5.62 14.01 -12.68
CA SER A 123 4.44 14.42 -13.43
C SER A 123 3.68 13.19 -13.99
N PRO A 124 2.37 13.30 -14.25
CA PRO A 124 1.60 12.21 -14.85
C PRO A 124 2.19 11.68 -16.17
N CYS A 125 2.78 12.54 -16.99
CA CYS A 125 3.40 12.13 -18.26
C CYS A 125 4.68 11.30 -18.08
N TRP A 126 5.34 11.39 -16.92
CA TRP A 126 6.50 10.56 -16.62
C TRP A 126 6.11 9.06 -16.56
N TRP A 127 4.95 8.77 -15.96
CA TRP A 127 4.40 7.41 -15.82
C TRP A 127 3.93 6.81 -17.15
N THR A 128 3.48 7.65 -18.08
CA THR A 128 2.87 7.21 -19.35
C THR A 128 3.83 7.26 -20.55
N ASP A 129 5.09 7.66 -20.35
CA ASP A 129 6.08 7.66 -21.42
C ASP A 129 6.35 6.23 -21.92
N TYR A 130 6.02 5.98 -23.19
CA TYR A 130 6.15 4.66 -23.82
C TYR A 130 7.58 4.11 -23.77
N LYS A 131 8.59 5.00 -23.74
CA LYS A 131 10.02 4.63 -23.67
C LYS A 131 10.44 4.08 -22.31
N ARG A 132 9.61 4.23 -21.27
CA ARG A 132 9.88 3.72 -19.93
C ARG A 132 9.13 2.41 -19.71
N GLU A 133 9.86 1.37 -19.36
CA GLU A 133 9.33 0.14 -18.79
C GLU A 133 9.39 0.25 -17.27
N ILE A 134 8.25 0.60 -16.69
CA ILE A 134 8.07 0.62 -15.24
C ILE A 134 7.54 -0.74 -14.83
N LYS A 135 8.23 -1.37 -13.88
CA LYS A 135 7.87 -2.67 -13.32
C LYS A 135 8.03 -2.66 -11.81
N VAL A 136 7.05 -3.18 -11.09
CA VAL A 136 7.19 -3.43 -9.65
C VAL A 136 8.09 -4.65 -9.45
N ILE A 137 9.23 -4.45 -8.78
CA ILE A 137 10.23 -5.50 -8.54
C ILE A 137 10.19 -6.05 -7.12
N GLY A 138 9.54 -5.35 -6.19
CA GLY A 138 9.43 -5.77 -4.80
C GLY A 138 8.72 -4.73 -3.94
N ASN A 139 8.74 -4.92 -2.63
CA ASN A 139 8.27 -3.93 -1.66
C ASN A 139 9.15 -3.97 -0.39
N VAL A 140 9.07 -2.93 0.43
CA VAL A 140 9.91 -2.79 1.64
C VAL A 140 9.66 -3.85 2.72
N TYR A 141 8.56 -4.61 2.65
CA TYR A 141 8.18 -5.59 3.66
C TYR A 141 8.54 -7.03 3.29
N ASP A 142 8.57 -7.36 1.99
CA ASP A 142 8.94 -8.69 1.47
C ASP A 142 10.37 -8.74 0.96
N ASN A 143 10.91 -7.61 0.51
CA ASN A 143 12.19 -7.54 -0.18
C ASN A 143 13.20 -6.67 0.58
N LEU A 144 13.42 -7.01 1.85
CA LEU A 144 14.38 -6.31 2.71
C LEU A 144 15.80 -6.34 2.14
N GLU A 145 16.14 -7.36 1.35
CA GLU A 145 17.42 -7.48 0.64
C GLU A 145 17.64 -6.37 -0.40
N LEU A 146 16.57 -5.87 -1.03
CA LEU A 146 16.67 -4.75 -1.98
C LEU A 146 16.97 -3.44 -1.26
N VAL A 147 16.56 -3.31 0.00
CA VAL A 147 16.74 -2.12 0.83
C VAL A 147 18.10 -2.13 1.55
N LYS A 148 18.53 -3.30 2.04
CA LYS A 148 19.75 -3.45 2.85
C LYS A 148 21.04 -3.64 2.04
N GLY A 149 20.96 -3.64 0.71
CA GLY A 149 22.06 -3.95 -0.22
C GLY A 149 22.80 -2.75 -0.80
N GLY A 150 22.93 -1.65 -0.05
CA GLY A 150 23.69 -0.44 -0.45
C GLY A 150 24.86 -0.18 0.47
#